data_AF-A0A947EHK2-F1
#
_entry.id   AF-A0A947EHK2-F1
#
_cell.length_a   1.000
_cell.length_b   1.000
_cell.length_c   1.000
_cell.angle_alpha   90.00
_cell.angle_beta   90.00
_cell.angle_gamma   90.00
#
_symmetry.space_group_name_H-M   'P 1'
#
loop_
_entity.id
_entity.type
_entity.pdbx_description
1 polymer ?
#
loop_
_entity_poly.entity_id
_entity_poly.type
_entity_poly.pdbx_seq_one_letter_code
_entity_poly.pdbx_strand_id
1 'polypeptide(L)'
;MKYLKSLILLLIPLAGFGQHTYWQQHADYTMDLVMDVESFQFSGTQKLTYTNNSPDTLDRVFYHMYFNAFQPKSEMDIRLQSIKDPDRRMYVDGASKIADLKDNEIGFLRATAMDQ
;
A
#
# COMPACT_ATOMS: atom_id res chain seq x y z
N MET A 1 -65.39 -0.36 -40.50
CA MET A 1 -64.28 -0.47 -39.53
C MET A 1 -63.29 0.63 -39.83
N LYS A 2 -63.50 1.78 -39.16
CA LYS A 2 -62.57 2.90 -39.10
C LYS A 2 -61.45 2.53 -38.11
N TYR A 3 -60.27 3.10 -38.31
CA TYR A 3 -59.14 3.09 -37.37
C TYR A 3 -58.33 1.79 -37.29
N LEU A 4 -57.57 1.49 -38.35
CA LEU A 4 -56.41 0.60 -38.21
C LEU A 4 -55.29 0.95 -39.20
N LYS A 5 -54.91 2.23 -39.26
CA LYS A 5 -53.60 2.60 -39.81
C LYS A 5 -52.64 2.70 -38.64
N SER A 6 -52.11 1.52 -38.31
CA SER A 6 -51.19 1.24 -37.23
C SER A 6 -50.06 2.28 -37.21
N LEU A 7 -50.01 3.05 -36.13
CA LEU A 7 -48.89 3.90 -35.76
C LEU A 7 -47.73 2.96 -35.44
N ILE A 8 -46.81 2.74 -36.38
CA ILE A 8 -45.52 2.13 -36.09
C ILE A 8 -44.75 3.15 -35.26
N LEU A 9 -44.94 3.06 -33.94
CA LEU A 9 -44.09 3.72 -32.97
C LEU A 9 -42.73 3.04 -33.09
N LEU A 10 -41.79 3.74 -33.73
CA LEU A 10 -40.39 3.36 -33.82
C LEU A 10 -39.88 3.19 -32.39
N LEU A 11 -39.77 1.94 -31.92
CA LEU A 11 -39.14 1.62 -30.65
C LEU A 11 -37.63 1.80 -30.88
N ILE A 12 -37.17 3.05 -30.81
CA ILE A 12 -35.73 3.33 -30.71
C ILE A 12 -35.35 2.82 -29.31
N PRO A 13 -34.52 1.77 -29.17
CA PRO A 13 -33.93 1.51 -27.89
C PRO A 13 -33.01 2.69 -27.62
N LEU A 14 -33.41 3.56 -26.69
CA LEU A 14 -32.49 4.44 -25.99
C LEU A 14 -31.50 3.51 -25.29
N ALA A 15 -30.44 3.13 -26.00
CA ALA A 15 -29.25 2.58 -25.36
C ALA A 15 -28.83 3.65 -24.34
N GLY A 16 -29.06 3.35 -23.06
CA GLY A 16 -28.74 4.26 -21.98
C GLY A 16 -27.23 4.50 -21.96
N PHE A 17 -26.78 5.56 -22.62
CA PHE A 17 -25.43 6.11 -22.49
C PHE A 17 -25.32 6.75 -21.11
N GLY A 18 -25.21 5.91 -20.09
CA GLY A 18 -25.11 6.31 -18.69
C GLY A 18 -24.56 5.21 -17.78
N GLN A 19 -24.32 4.00 -18.30
CA GLN A 19 -23.58 2.97 -17.60
C GLN A 19 -22.10 3.22 -17.88
N HIS A 20 -21.43 4.05 -17.06
CA HIS A 20 -19.97 3.96 -17.00
C HIS A 20 -19.62 2.52 -16.66
N THR A 21 -18.88 1.83 -17.55
CA THR A 21 -18.37 0.49 -17.27
C THR A 21 -17.56 0.56 -15.98
N TYR A 22 -18.07 -0.10 -14.93
CA TYR A 22 -17.40 -0.15 -13.65
C TYR A 22 -16.13 -0.98 -13.78
N TRP A 23 -14.98 -0.39 -13.45
CA TRP A 23 -13.70 -1.08 -13.36
C TRP A 23 -13.20 -1.05 -11.91
N GLN A 24 -12.56 -2.13 -11.49
CA GLN A 24 -11.95 -2.27 -10.17
C GLN A 24 -10.50 -2.66 -10.35
N GLN A 25 -9.60 -1.98 -9.67
CA GLN A 25 -8.17 -2.28 -9.70
C GLN A 25 -7.88 -3.59 -8.98
N HIS A 26 -6.87 -4.31 -9.43
CA HIS A 26 -6.50 -5.60 -8.86
C HIS A 26 -5.03 -5.61 -8.45
N ALA A 27 -4.73 -6.19 -7.30
CA ALA A 27 -3.37 -6.29 -6.77
C ALA A 27 -3.14 -7.68 -6.19
N ASP A 28 -2.22 -8.42 -6.79
CA ASP A 28 -1.78 -9.73 -6.32
C ASP A 28 -0.52 -9.59 -5.48
N TYR A 29 -0.55 -10.17 -4.29
CA TYR A 29 0.58 -10.19 -3.37
C TYR A 29 1.08 -11.62 -3.24
N THR A 30 2.34 -11.84 -3.58
CA THR A 30 3.05 -13.09 -3.28
C THR A 30 4.16 -12.78 -2.29
N MET A 31 4.16 -13.49 -1.17
CA MET A 31 5.16 -13.32 -0.11
C MET A 31 5.87 -14.64 0.14
N ASP A 32 7.19 -14.59 0.19
CA ASP A 32 8.04 -15.68 0.66
C ASP A 32 8.77 -15.17 1.90
N LEU A 33 8.33 -15.65 3.07
CA LEU A 33 8.78 -15.17 4.38
C LEU A 33 9.24 -16.33 5.24
N VAL A 34 10.38 -16.15 5.89
CA VAL A 34 10.92 -17.06 6.90
C VAL A 34 10.87 -16.35 8.24
N MET A 35 10.25 -17.00 9.23
CA MET A 35 10.22 -16.54 10.61
C MET A 35 11.18 -17.39 11.45
N ASP A 36 12.11 -16.73 12.12
CA ASP A 36 12.89 -17.31 13.19
C ASP A 36 12.16 -17.07 14.52
N VAL A 37 11.67 -18.17 15.11
CA VAL A 37 10.87 -18.14 16.34
C VAL A 37 11.74 -17.88 17.57
N GLU A 38 13.02 -18.27 17.55
CA GLU A 38 13.92 -18.08 18.70
C GLU A 38 14.30 -16.61 18.84
N SER A 39 14.56 -15.93 17.72
CA SER A 39 14.92 -14.51 17.69
C SER A 39 13.72 -13.57 17.48
N PHE A 40 12.53 -14.11 17.20
CA PHE A 40 11.31 -13.35 16.83
C PHE A 40 11.50 -12.45 15.60
N GLN A 41 12.37 -12.85 14.68
CA GLN A 41 12.66 -12.10 13.46
C GLN A 41 11.98 -12.72 12.25
N PHE A 42 11.69 -11.91 11.25
CA PHE A 42 11.25 -12.39 9.95
C PHE A 42 12.09 -11.76 8.85
N SER A 43 12.32 -12.53 7.79
CA SER A 43 13.01 -12.07 6.59
C SER A 43 12.34 -12.66 5.37
N GLY A 44 12.49 -12.00 4.22
CA GLY A 44 11.93 -12.53 2.99
C GLY A 44 11.65 -11.46 1.95
N THR A 45 10.87 -11.83 0.96
CA THR A 45 10.54 -10.98 -0.18
C THR A 45 9.05 -10.94 -0.43
N GLN A 46 8.58 -9.80 -0.93
CA GLN A 46 7.21 -9.61 -1.38
C GLN A 46 7.24 -9.14 -2.83
N LYS A 47 6.48 -9.83 -3.68
CA LYS A 47 6.15 -9.38 -5.03
C LYS A 47 4.71 -8.88 -5.06
N LEU A 48 4.53 -7.68 -5.59
CA LEU A 48 3.21 -7.08 -5.82
C LEU A 48 3.02 -6.92 -7.32
N THR A 49 1.99 -7.55 -7.87
CA THR A 49 1.59 -7.37 -9.28
C THR A 49 0.32 -6.54 -9.32
N TYR A 50 0.40 -5.35 -9.90
CA TYR A 50 -0.74 -4.44 -10.02
C TYR A 50 -1.33 -4.52 -11.43
N THR A 51 -2.63 -4.74 -11.53
CA THR A 51 -3.34 -4.79 -12.82
C THR A 51 -4.20 -3.54 -12.98
N ASN A 52 -3.85 -2.69 -13.95
CA ASN A 52 -4.65 -1.54 -14.32
C ASN A 52 -5.87 -1.97 -15.15
N ASN A 53 -7.04 -2.03 -14.53
CA ASN A 53 -8.30 -2.35 -15.22
C ASN A 53 -9.03 -1.09 -15.73
N SER A 54 -8.48 0.11 -15.51
CA SER A 54 -9.03 1.36 -16.03
C SER A 54 -8.88 1.41 -17.55
N PRO A 55 -9.84 2.01 -18.29
CA PRO A 55 -9.65 2.34 -19.70
C PRO A 55 -8.57 3.43 -19.90
N ASP A 56 -8.19 4.15 -18.85
CA ASP A 56 -7.18 5.19 -18.90
C ASP A 56 -5.78 4.66 -18.58
N THR A 57 -4.76 5.24 -19.22
CA THR A 57 -3.36 4.96 -18.94
C THR A 57 -2.99 5.39 -17.52
N LEU A 58 -2.28 4.52 -16.80
CA LEU A 58 -1.83 4.77 -15.44
C LEU A 58 -0.33 5.13 -15.42
N ASP A 59 -0.02 6.40 -15.18
CA ASP A 59 1.37 6.89 -15.17
C ASP A 59 2.08 6.72 -13.82
N ARG A 60 1.31 6.51 -12.73
CA ARG A 60 1.83 6.46 -11.36
C ARG A 60 1.06 5.49 -10.50
N VAL A 61 1.77 4.76 -9.64
CA VAL A 61 1.20 3.94 -8.57
C VAL A 61 1.80 4.38 -7.24
N PHE A 62 0.95 4.48 -6.23
CA PHE A 62 1.36 4.84 -4.87
C PHE A 62 1.31 3.60 -3.97
N TYR A 63 2.36 3.41 -3.18
CA TYR A 63 2.46 2.31 -2.22
C TYR A 63 2.63 2.86 -0.81
N HIS A 64 1.94 2.26 0.15
CA HIS A 64 2.15 2.53 1.56
C HIS A 64 3.21 1.58 2.10
N MET A 65 4.33 2.12 2.56
CA MET A 65 5.38 1.36 3.25
C MET A 65 5.48 1.84 4.69
N TYR A 66 5.68 0.91 5.61
CA TYR A 66 6.04 1.27 6.98
C TYR A 66 7.44 1.88 7.01
N PHE A 67 7.63 2.84 7.90
CA PHE A 67 8.94 3.43 8.12
C PHE A 67 9.89 2.41 8.74
N ASN A 68 11.16 2.50 8.34
CA ASN A 68 12.29 1.86 8.99
C ASN A 68 12.62 2.59 10.32
N ALA A 69 11.63 2.66 11.22
CA ALA A 69 11.61 3.56 12.36
C ALA A 69 12.51 3.08 13.52
N PHE A 70 12.72 1.78 13.70
CA PHE A 70 13.52 1.26 14.82
C PHE A 70 14.95 0.99 14.40
N GLN A 71 15.68 2.07 14.07
CA GLN A 71 17.10 2.04 13.71
C GLN A 71 17.81 3.24 14.34
N PRO A 72 19.08 3.11 14.74
CA PRO A 72 19.87 4.26 15.14
C PRO A 72 19.85 5.34 14.05
N LYS A 73 19.63 6.59 14.45
CA LYS A 73 19.51 7.76 13.56
C LYS A 73 18.30 7.77 12.62
N SER A 74 17.32 6.88 12.82
CA SER A 74 16.02 7.01 12.14
C SER A 74 15.29 8.28 12.58
N GLU A 75 14.24 8.67 11.86
CA GLU A 75 13.35 9.77 12.27
C GLU A 75 12.74 9.53 13.66
N MET A 76 12.46 8.28 14.02
CA MET A 76 11.92 7.96 15.35
C MET A 76 12.99 8.10 16.43
N ASP A 77 14.22 7.67 16.17
CA ASP A 77 15.34 7.83 17.10
C ASP A 77 15.64 9.32 17.33
N ILE A 78 15.77 10.08 16.24
CA ILE A 78 15.99 11.53 16.28
C ILE A 78 14.84 12.23 17.01
N ARG A 79 13.59 11.81 16.77
CA ARG A 79 12.44 12.33 17.48
C ARG A 79 12.54 12.09 18.98
N LEU A 80 12.84 10.86 19.41
CA LEU A 80 12.98 10.54 20.84
C LEU A 80 14.07 11.36 21.51
N GLN A 81 15.14 11.69 20.78
CA GLN A 81 16.24 12.50 21.29
C GLN A 81 15.96 14.02 21.33
N SER A 82 15.05 14.51 20.48
CA SER A 82 14.84 15.96 20.29
C SER A 82 13.61 16.53 21.02
N ILE A 83 12.62 15.69 21.33
CA ILE A 83 11.41 16.15 22.03
C ILE A 83 11.70 16.44 23.51
N LYS A 84 10.98 17.42 24.07
CA LYS A 84 11.16 17.87 25.46
C LYS A 84 10.78 16.79 26.49
N ASP A 85 9.77 15.99 26.17
CA ASP A 85 9.15 15.00 27.04
C ASP A 85 9.02 13.63 26.34
N PRO A 86 10.14 12.94 26.07
CA PRO A 86 10.08 11.64 25.43
C PRO A 86 9.44 10.59 26.33
N ASP A 87 8.85 9.55 25.70
CA ASP A 87 8.31 8.42 26.44
C ASP A 87 9.43 7.77 27.27
N ARG A 88 9.27 7.81 28.60
CA ARG A 88 10.23 7.28 29.58
C ARG A 88 10.56 5.80 29.38
N ARG A 89 9.72 5.04 28.68
CA ARG A 89 9.99 3.63 28.35
C ARG A 89 10.98 3.48 27.21
N MET A 90 11.09 4.50 26.35
CA MET A 90 11.91 4.52 25.14
C MET A 90 13.12 5.47 25.26
N TYR A 91 13.18 6.28 26.32
CA TYR A 91 14.28 7.18 26.63
C TYR A 91 14.81 6.90 28.03
N VAL A 92 16.02 6.35 28.13
CA VAL A 92 16.63 5.86 29.38
C VAL A 92 18.07 6.34 29.44
N ASP A 93 18.55 6.69 30.63
CA ASP A 93 19.93 7.14 30.88
C ASP A 93 20.41 8.31 30.00
N GLY A 94 19.48 9.17 29.59
CA GLY A 94 19.79 10.36 28.78
C GLY A 94 19.86 10.12 27.28
N ALA A 95 19.45 8.94 26.79
CA ALA A 95 19.42 8.62 25.37
C ALA A 95 18.16 7.82 24.97
N SER A 96 17.89 7.78 23.67
CA SER A 96 16.88 6.91 23.07
C SER A 96 17.37 5.46 23.09
N LYS A 97 16.51 4.52 23.49
CA LYS A 97 16.80 3.07 23.39
C LYS A 97 17.06 2.60 21.97
N ILE A 98 16.58 3.34 20.97
CA ILE A 98 16.78 3.01 19.56
C ILE A 98 18.24 3.30 19.15
N ALA A 99 18.90 4.27 19.77
CA ALA A 99 20.28 4.64 19.47
C ALA A 99 21.28 3.52 19.80
N ASP A 100 20.94 2.67 20.77
CA ASP A 100 21.79 1.56 21.23
C ASP A 100 21.53 0.24 20.49
N LEU A 101 20.55 0.20 19.57
CA LEU A 101 20.26 -1.01 18.80
C LEU A 101 21.45 -1.40 17.92
N LYS A 102 21.78 -2.68 17.93
CA LYS A 102 22.83 -3.28 17.10
C LYS A 102 22.29 -3.64 15.72
N ASP A 103 23.20 -3.90 14.79
CA ASP A 103 22.85 -4.28 13.41
C ASP A 103 21.97 -5.53 13.31
N ASN A 104 22.06 -6.45 14.29
CA ASN A 104 21.24 -7.67 14.36
C ASN A 104 19.92 -7.49 15.13
N GLU A 105 19.62 -6.27 15.60
CA GLU A 105 18.41 -5.89 16.33
C GLU A 105 17.54 -4.93 15.50
N ILE A 106 17.95 -4.62 14.27
CA ILE A 106 17.27 -3.70 13.34
C ILE A 106 16.80 -4.43 12.07
N GLY A 107 15.74 -3.91 11.44
CA GLY A 107 15.18 -4.48 10.21
C GLY A 107 14.96 -3.41 9.12
N PHE A 108 14.88 -3.87 7.87
CA PHE A 108 14.68 -2.98 6.71
C PHE A 108 13.54 -3.46 5.82
N LEU A 109 12.67 -2.51 5.44
CA LEU A 109 11.79 -2.61 4.28
C LEU A 109 12.41 -1.77 3.15
N ARG A 110 12.60 -2.41 1.98
CA ARG A 110 13.19 -1.77 0.80
C ARG A 110 12.42 -2.19 -0.45
N ALA A 111 12.07 -1.21 -1.28
CA ALA A 111 11.69 -1.49 -2.65
C ALA A 111 12.97 -1.80 -3.44
N THR A 112 13.06 -3.00 -4.01
CA THR A 112 14.28 -3.49 -4.66
C THR A 112 14.27 -3.30 -6.16
N ALA A 113 13.14 -3.55 -6.81
CA ALA A 113 12.96 -3.44 -8.25
C ALA A 113 11.51 -3.10 -8.60
N MET A 114 11.31 -2.54 -9.79
CA MET A 114 10.01 -2.33 -10.40
C MET A 114 10.16 -2.59 -11.90
N ASP A 115 9.30 -3.45 -12.42
CA ASP A 115 9.14 -3.76 -13.84
C ASP A 115 7.70 -3.43 -14.29
N GLN A 116 7.55 -3.04 -15.56
CA GLN A 116 6.27 -2.74 -16.21
C GLN A 116 6.03 -3.70 -17.38
#